data_AF-A0A8X6XHS0-F1
#
_entry.id   AF-A0A8X6XHS0-F1
#
_cell.length_a   1.000
_cell.length_b   1.000
_cell.length_c   1.000
_cell.angle_alpha   90.00
_cell.angle_beta   90.00
_cell.angle_gamma   90.00
#
_symmetry.space_group_name_H-M   'P 1'
#
loop_
_entity.id
_entity.type
_entity.pdbx_description
1 polymer ?
#
loop_
_entity_poly.entity_id
_entity_poly.type
_entity_poly.pdbx_seq_one_letter_code
_entity_poly.pdbx_strand_id
1 'polypeptide(L)'
;MYIGLEMKGWVNRGFLQIWPKNVRIKNLFWIAGSTAWWCSPSLDIACTEHEDCIQKAQERFNRWRQEPDNVNIVPPNLRSVVYCTAVSYGGEDVWNFLWERYKAAQVASEKDKFMYALACAREPWLLTRYLNWSLTSDSGIRRQDGSYVFRSVGAKLYGRDLTFNYVRDKWDAIFKR
;
A
#
# COMPACT_ATOMS: atom_id res chain seq x y z
N MET A 1 29.63 29.13 26.93
CA MET A 1 30.81 28.65 26.16
C MET A 1 30.38 27.30 25.57
N TYR A 2 29.61 27.30 24.47
CA TYR A 2 30.05 27.07 23.07
C TYR A 2 31.11 25.96 23.00
N ILE A 3 30.95 24.89 22.21
CA ILE A 3 30.99 24.85 20.73
C ILE A 3 30.26 23.54 20.32
N GLY A 4 29.23 23.49 19.47
CA GLY A 4 29.30 23.73 18.02
C GLY A 4 29.95 22.55 17.29
N LEU A 5 29.16 21.55 16.86
CA LEU A 5 29.58 20.62 15.82
C LEU A 5 28.76 20.90 14.57
N GLU A 6 29.42 21.59 13.65
CA GLU A 6 28.94 21.99 12.34
C GLU A 6 28.55 20.78 11.49
N MET A 7 27.39 20.89 10.84
CA MET A 7 27.06 20.17 9.62
C MET A 7 28.01 20.63 8.51
N LYS A 8 29.11 19.91 8.30
CA LYS A 8 29.98 20.09 7.13
C LYS A 8 29.96 18.84 6.25
N GLY A 9 29.46 19.01 5.03
CA GLY A 9 29.93 18.27 3.87
C GLY A 9 29.23 16.95 3.56
N TRP A 10 27.96 16.98 3.19
CA TRP A 10 27.39 15.95 2.32
C TRP A 10 27.43 16.45 0.87
N VAL A 11 28.64 16.46 0.30
CA VAL A 11 28.84 16.54 -1.14
C VAL A 11 29.52 15.25 -1.56
N ASN A 12 28.76 14.45 -2.30
CA ASN A 12 29.20 13.36 -3.17
C ASN A 12 30.18 12.33 -2.59
N ARG A 13 29.64 11.14 -2.29
CA ARG A 13 30.09 9.88 -2.91
C ARG A 13 29.24 8.67 -2.45
N GLY A 14 28.77 7.90 -3.43
CA GLY A 14 28.74 6.43 -3.39
C GLY A 14 27.89 5.76 -2.30
N PHE A 15 26.66 5.42 -2.67
CA PHE A 15 25.92 4.32 -2.08
C PHE A 15 26.76 3.02 -2.20
N LEU A 16 26.83 2.22 -1.12
CA LEU A 16 27.52 0.93 -0.92
C LEU A 16 28.83 0.98 -0.10
N GLN A 17 28.79 0.24 1.03
CA GLN A 17 29.88 -0.31 1.87
C GLN A 17 30.01 0.28 3.28
N ILE A 18 29.20 -0.25 4.20
CA ILE A 18 29.68 -0.51 5.57
C ILE A 18 29.10 -1.85 6.04
N TRP A 19 29.82 -2.95 5.81
CA TRP A 19 29.80 -4.11 6.70
C TRP A 19 31.23 -4.69 6.77
N PRO A 20 31.79 -4.92 7.98
CA PRO A 20 33.11 -5.50 8.14
C PRO A 20 33.13 -6.96 7.68
N LYS A 21 34.15 -7.33 6.89
CA LYS A 21 34.25 -8.61 6.16
C LYS A 21 34.63 -9.84 7.01
N ASN A 22 34.59 -9.81 8.35
CA ASN A 22 35.12 -10.91 9.17
C ASN A 22 34.33 -11.18 10.47
N VAL A 23 33.03 -11.45 10.37
CA VAL A 23 32.28 -12.05 11.50
C VAL A 23 31.67 -13.37 11.05
N ARG A 24 32.24 -14.48 11.54
CA ARG A 24 31.66 -15.83 11.40
C ARG A 24 30.50 -15.95 12.39
N ILE A 25 29.27 -15.74 11.91
CA ILE A 25 28.06 -15.94 12.71
C ILE A 25 27.65 -17.41 12.60
N LYS A 26 28.22 -18.26 13.46
CA LYS A 26 27.56 -19.53 13.83
C LYS A 26 26.68 -19.21 15.04
N ASN A 27 25.40 -19.56 14.93
CA ASN A 27 24.38 -19.48 15.98
C ASN A 27 23.83 -18.08 16.32
N LEU A 28 23.09 -17.48 15.39
CA LEU A 28 22.02 -16.53 15.72
C LEU A 28 20.67 -17.09 15.25
N PHE A 29 20.25 -18.19 15.87
CA PHE A 29 18.90 -18.75 15.67
C PHE A 29 17.85 -18.14 16.62
N TRP A 30 18.17 -17.04 17.33
CA TRP A 30 17.28 -16.47 18.34
C TRP A 30 17.14 -14.94 18.33
N ILE A 31 17.51 -14.25 17.24
CA ILE A 31 17.11 -12.85 17.03
C ILE A 31 16.33 -12.70 15.72
N ALA A 32 15.43 -13.65 15.45
CA ALA A 32 14.42 -13.51 14.40
C ALA A 32 13.15 -12.88 15.00
N GLY A 33 13.27 -11.63 15.45
CA GLY A 33 12.14 -10.75 15.71
C GLY A 33 12.10 -9.67 14.63
N SER A 34 11.16 -9.79 13.69
CA SER A 34 10.69 -8.70 12.82
C SER A 34 11.39 -8.41 11.48
N THR A 35 11.88 -9.42 10.74
CA THR A 35 12.35 -9.19 9.33
C THR A 35 11.78 -10.16 8.30
N ALA A 36 10.57 -10.69 8.51
CA ALA A 36 9.92 -11.62 7.57
C ALA A 36 8.46 -11.28 7.23
N TRP A 37 8.08 -10.00 7.26
CA TRP A 37 6.74 -9.56 6.82
C TRP A 37 6.77 -8.68 5.56
N TRP A 38 7.95 -8.32 5.06
CA TRP A 38 8.10 -7.48 3.87
C TRP A 38 8.24 -8.26 2.56
N CYS A 39 8.23 -9.60 2.63
CA CYS A 39 8.40 -10.47 1.47
C CYS A 39 7.46 -11.70 1.55
N SER A 40 6.23 -11.53 2.04
CA SER A 40 5.17 -12.48 1.69
C SER A 40 4.66 -12.08 0.31
N PRO A 41 4.88 -12.89 -0.75
CA PRO A 41 4.18 -12.67 -2.00
C PRO A 41 2.70 -12.88 -1.70
N SER A 42 1.97 -11.78 -1.57
CA SER A 42 0.53 -11.82 -1.61
C SER A 42 0.17 -12.44 -2.98
N LEU A 43 -0.91 -13.22 -3.05
CA LEU A 43 -1.43 -13.78 -4.31
C LEU A 43 -1.56 -12.71 -5.43
N ASP A 44 -1.62 -11.44 -5.03
CA ASP A 44 -1.58 -10.25 -5.89
C ASP A 44 -0.34 -10.16 -6.78
N ILE A 45 0.87 -10.53 -6.30
CA ILE A 45 2.10 -10.47 -7.11
C ILE A 45 2.07 -11.52 -8.24
N ALA A 46 1.42 -12.67 -8.01
CA ALA A 46 1.29 -13.68 -9.04
C ALA A 46 0.37 -13.22 -10.19
N CYS A 47 -0.63 -12.39 -9.89
CA CYS A 47 -1.57 -11.86 -10.88
C CYS A 47 -1.15 -10.53 -11.51
N THR A 48 -0.02 -9.94 -11.11
CA THR A 48 0.52 -8.76 -11.81
C THR A 48 1.23 -9.11 -13.11
N GLU A 49 1.65 -10.36 -13.33
CA GLU A 49 2.49 -10.75 -14.47
C GLU A 49 1.87 -11.82 -15.40
N HIS A 50 0.73 -12.42 -15.02
CA HIS A 50 0.01 -13.39 -15.87
C HIS A 50 -1.24 -12.77 -16.51
N GLU A 51 -1.22 -12.62 -17.83
CA GLU A 51 -2.31 -12.03 -18.62
C GLU A 51 -3.67 -12.73 -18.40
N ASP A 52 -3.68 -14.06 -18.36
CA ASP A 52 -4.89 -14.84 -18.07
C ASP A 52 -5.51 -14.51 -16.70
N CYS A 53 -4.68 -14.24 -15.68
CA CYS A 53 -5.20 -13.85 -14.38
C CYS A 53 -5.81 -12.44 -14.45
N ILE A 54 -5.15 -11.52 -15.15
CA ILE A 54 -5.62 -10.15 -15.31
C ILE A 54 -6.98 -10.12 -15.99
N GLN A 55 -7.11 -10.82 -17.13
CA GLN A 55 -8.36 -10.89 -17.87
C GLN A 55 -9.49 -11.50 -17.03
N LYS A 56 -9.25 -12.66 -16.40
CA LYS A 56 -10.26 -13.31 -15.54
C LYS A 56 -10.65 -12.45 -14.34
N ALA A 57 -9.70 -11.74 -13.74
CA ALA A 57 -9.97 -10.83 -12.64
C ALA A 57 -10.84 -9.65 -13.10
N GLN A 58 -10.52 -9.04 -14.23
CA GLN A 58 -11.30 -7.94 -14.81
C GLN A 58 -12.72 -8.38 -15.20
N GLU A 59 -12.86 -9.51 -15.88
CA GLU A 59 -14.18 -10.06 -16.24
C GLU A 59 -15.04 -10.30 -15.00
N ARG A 60 -14.45 -10.90 -13.97
CA ARG A 60 -15.15 -11.20 -12.72
C ARG A 60 -15.54 -9.94 -11.97
N PHE A 61 -14.66 -8.95 -11.95
CA PHE A 61 -14.94 -7.63 -11.39
C PHE A 61 -16.05 -6.92 -12.17
N ASN A 62 -16.04 -6.97 -13.50
CA ASN A 62 -17.08 -6.37 -14.35
C ASN A 62 -18.44 -7.01 -14.12
N ARG A 63 -18.49 -8.34 -13.96
CA ARG A 63 -19.72 -9.04 -13.57
C ARG A 63 -20.21 -8.58 -12.20
N TRP A 64 -19.30 -8.41 -11.24
CA TRP A 64 -19.65 -7.88 -9.93
C TRP A 64 -20.14 -6.43 -9.98
N ARG A 65 -19.63 -5.59 -10.88
CA ARG A 65 -20.13 -4.22 -11.08
C ARG A 65 -21.60 -4.19 -11.54
N GLN A 66 -22.04 -5.18 -12.31
CA GLN A 66 -23.43 -5.29 -12.78
C GLN A 66 -24.39 -5.73 -11.66
N GLU A 67 -23.90 -6.56 -10.74
CA GLU A 67 -24.65 -7.08 -9.60
C GLU A 67 -23.88 -6.85 -8.29
N PRO A 68 -23.80 -5.58 -7.82
CA PRO A 68 -22.91 -5.23 -6.71
C PRO A 68 -23.28 -5.96 -5.40
N ASP A 69 -24.56 -6.22 -5.19
CA ASP A 69 -25.07 -6.84 -3.95
C ASP A 69 -24.93 -8.37 -3.94
N ASN A 70 -24.53 -8.96 -5.07
CA ASN A 70 -24.28 -10.38 -5.17
C ASN A 70 -22.86 -10.72 -4.68
N VAL A 71 -22.76 -11.00 -3.38
CA VAL A 71 -21.50 -11.34 -2.69
C VAL A 71 -20.85 -12.65 -3.16
N ASN A 72 -21.57 -13.48 -3.92
CA ASN A 72 -21.09 -14.77 -4.41
C ASN A 72 -20.28 -14.66 -5.70
N ILE A 73 -20.36 -13.52 -6.41
CA ILE A 73 -19.64 -13.34 -7.68
C ILE A 73 -18.13 -13.38 -7.45
N VAL A 74 -17.65 -12.74 -6.38
CA VAL A 74 -16.24 -12.72 -6.01
C VAL A 74 -16.04 -13.48 -4.69
N PRO A 75 -15.44 -14.69 -4.72
CA PRO A 75 -15.17 -15.49 -3.54
C PRO A 75 -14.31 -14.72 -2.55
N PRO A 76 -14.55 -14.83 -1.23
CA PRO A 76 -13.86 -14.05 -0.21
C PRO A 76 -12.33 -14.09 -0.29
N ASN A 77 -11.76 -15.23 -0.71
CA ASN A 77 -10.32 -15.45 -0.84
C ASN A 77 -9.69 -14.76 -2.06
N LEU A 78 -10.50 -14.48 -3.09
CA LEU A 78 -10.04 -13.86 -4.34
C LEU A 78 -10.34 -12.35 -4.38
N ARG A 79 -11.11 -11.83 -3.43
CA ARG A 79 -11.52 -10.40 -3.39
C ARG A 79 -10.33 -9.46 -3.44
N SER A 80 -9.31 -9.66 -2.61
CA SER A 80 -8.13 -8.78 -2.59
C SER A 80 -7.46 -8.70 -3.96
N VAL A 81 -7.27 -9.85 -4.63
CA VAL A 81 -6.63 -9.94 -5.95
C VAL A 81 -7.51 -9.32 -7.02
N VAL A 82 -8.78 -9.72 -7.09
CA VAL A 82 -9.71 -9.24 -8.11
C VAL A 82 -9.87 -7.72 -8.02
N TYR A 83 -10.03 -7.19 -6.81
CA TYR A 83 -10.19 -5.75 -6.58
C TYR A 83 -8.90 -4.97 -6.86
N CYS A 84 -7.75 -5.46 -6.39
CA CYS A 84 -6.46 -4.83 -6.63
C CYS A 84 -6.11 -4.79 -8.13
N THR A 85 -6.33 -5.91 -8.84
CA THR A 85 -6.12 -5.99 -10.29
C THR A 85 -7.10 -5.08 -11.04
N ALA A 86 -8.37 -5.07 -10.66
CA ALA A 86 -9.36 -4.19 -11.28
C ALA A 86 -8.96 -2.72 -11.13
N VAL A 87 -8.52 -2.28 -9.95
CA VAL A 87 -8.05 -0.90 -9.74
C VAL A 87 -6.77 -0.60 -10.52
N SER A 88 -5.84 -1.56 -10.57
CA SER A 88 -4.56 -1.39 -11.28
C SER A 88 -4.72 -1.11 -12.77
N TYR A 89 -5.78 -1.63 -13.39
CA TYR A 89 -6.03 -1.51 -14.84
C TYR A 89 -7.32 -0.74 -15.17
N GLY A 90 -8.08 -0.33 -14.17
CA GLY A 90 -9.39 0.30 -14.32
C GLY A 90 -9.33 1.82 -14.33
N GLY A 91 -8.36 2.44 -13.66
CA GLY A 91 -8.29 3.89 -13.54
C GLY A 91 -9.31 4.45 -12.55
N GLU A 92 -9.70 5.72 -12.74
CA GLU A 92 -10.53 6.45 -11.77
C GLU A 92 -11.96 5.91 -11.61
N ASP A 93 -12.62 5.45 -12.68
CA ASP A 93 -14.01 4.98 -12.61
C ASP A 93 -14.11 3.76 -11.66
N VAL A 94 -13.21 2.81 -11.82
CA VAL A 94 -13.12 1.62 -10.98
C VAL A 94 -12.74 2.02 -9.56
N TRP A 95 -11.77 2.92 -9.41
CA TRP A 95 -11.34 3.40 -8.10
C TRP A 95 -12.51 4.03 -7.32
N ASN A 96 -13.26 4.94 -7.95
CA ASN A 96 -14.40 5.61 -7.35
C ASN A 96 -15.52 4.61 -7.02
N PHE A 97 -15.76 3.60 -7.86
CA PHE A 97 -16.71 2.55 -7.56
C PHE A 97 -16.32 1.75 -6.31
N LEU A 98 -15.04 1.33 -6.17
CA LEU A 98 -14.59 0.66 -4.95
C LEU A 98 -14.70 1.56 -3.72
N TRP A 99 -14.44 2.86 -3.88
CA TRP A 99 -14.56 3.84 -2.80
C TRP A 99 -16.00 3.92 -2.26
N GLU A 100 -17.00 3.93 -3.14
CA GLU A 100 -18.40 3.88 -2.72
C GLU A 100 -18.74 2.57 -2.00
N ARG A 101 -18.23 1.43 -2.47
CA ARG A 101 -18.42 0.13 -1.79
C ARG A 101 -17.71 0.07 -0.44
N TYR A 102 -16.54 0.71 -0.30
CA TYR A 102 -15.86 0.87 1.00
C TYR A 102 -16.71 1.64 2.01
N LYS A 103 -17.32 2.75 1.59
CA LYS A 103 -18.21 3.55 2.45
C LYS A 103 -19.47 2.77 2.85
N ALA A 104 -20.06 2.02 1.91
CA ALA A 104 -21.27 1.22 2.15
C ALA A 104 -21.01 -0.03 3.02
N ALA A 105 -19.80 -0.59 2.99
CA ALA A 105 -19.47 -1.79 3.73
C ALA A 105 -19.62 -1.60 5.25
N GLN A 106 -20.21 -2.58 5.92
CA GLN A 106 -20.34 -2.60 7.39
C GLN A 106 -19.30 -3.51 8.05
N VAL A 107 -18.84 -4.54 7.33
CA VAL A 107 -17.91 -5.55 7.84
C VAL A 107 -16.47 -5.03 7.73
N ALA A 108 -15.76 -5.00 8.86
CA ALA A 108 -14.38 -4.51 8.93
C ALA A 108 -13.43 -5.28 8.00
N SER A 109 -13.53 -6.61 7.95
CA SER A 109 -12.68 -7.43 7.07
C SER A 109 -12.91 -7.20 5.58
N GLU A 110 -14.09 -6.72 5.17
CA GLU A 110 -14.34 -6.30 3.79
C GLU A 110 -13.80 -4.90 3.54
N LYS A 111 -13.91 -3.99 4.51
CA LYS A 111 -13.28 -2.66 4.44
C LYS A 111 -11.77 -2.76 4.21
N ASP A 112 -11.10 -3.65 4.93
CA ASP A 112 -9.66 -3.88 4.77
C ASP A 112 -9.30 -4.27 3.34
N LYS A 113 -10.11 -5.13 2.70
CA LYS A 113 -9.90 -5.56 1.30
C LYS A 113 -10.08 -4.41 0.32
N PHE A 114 -11.09 -3.56 0.53
CA PHE A 114 -11.27 -2.37 -0.31
C PHE A 114 -10.13 -1.38 -0.11
N MET A 115 -9.74 -1.10 1.13
CA MET A 115 -8.62 -0.21 1.46
C MET A 115 -7.31 -0.67 0.81
N TYR A 116 -7.07 -1.97 0.85
CA TYR A 116 -5.91 -2.60 0.21
C TYR A 116 -5.96 -2.44 -1.32
N ALA A 117 -7.11 -2.72 -1.94
CA ALA A 117 -7.28 -2.62 -3.38
C ALA A 117 -7.15 -1.18 -3.91
N LEU A 118 -7.68 -0.19 -3.19
CA LEU A 118 -7.56 1.23 -3.56
C LEU A 118 -6.10 1.71 -3.60
N ALA A 119 -5.21 1.07 -2.83
CA ALA A 119 -3.77 1.34 -2.85
C ALA A 119 -3.07 0.79 -4.11
N CYS A 120 -3.72 -0.10 -4.88
CA CYS A 120 -3.17 -0.68 -6.10
C CYS A 120 -3.31 0.21 -7.35
N ALA A 121 -3.84 1.44 -7.22
CA ALA A 121 -3.91 2.38 -8.34
C ALA A 121 -2.53 2.65 -8.93
N ARG A 122 -2.46 2.84 -10.25
CA ARG A 122 -1.20 3.16 -10.94
C ARG A 122 -1.01 4.66 -11.08
N GLU A 123 -2.10 5.42 -10.99
CA GLU A 123 -2.15 6.85 -11.15
C GLU A 123 -1.63 7.55 -9.88
N PRO A 124 -0.50 8.28 -9.96
CA PRO A 124 0.10 8.92 -8.78
C PRO A 124 -0.83 9.92 -8.09
N TRP A 125 -1.70 10.59 -8.85
CA TRP A 125 -2.64 11.56 -8.31
C TRP A 125 -3.78 10.89 -7.52
N LEU A 126 -4.22 9.69 -7.89
CA LEU A 126 -5.17 8.88 -7.11
C LEU A 126 -4.55 8.45 -5.77
N LEU A 127 -3.30 7.98 -5.81
CA LEU A 127 -2.57 7.60 -4.60
C LEU A 127 -2.34 8.80 -3.67
N THR A 128 -1.98 9.96 -4.23
CA THR A 128 -1.82 11.19 -3.45
C THR A 128 -3.13 11.65 -2.83
N ARG A 129 -4.24 11.59 -3.59
CA ARG A 129 -5.60 11.84 -3.07
C ARG A 129 -5.92 10.91 -1.90
N TYR A 130 -5.58 9.64 -2.04
CA TYR A 130 -5.84 8.64 -1.00
C TYR A 130 -4.99 8.87 0.27
N LEU A 131 -3.71 9.23 0.13
CA LEU A 131 -2.85 9.62 1.26
C LEU A 131 -3.31 10.92 1.94
N ASN A 132 -3.84 11.88 1.19
CA ASN A 132 -4.45 13.08 1.77
C ASN A 132 -5.68 12.71 2.60
N TRP A 133 -6.57 11.87 2.04
CA TRP A 133 -7.76 11.40 2.73
C TRP A 133 -7.43 10.59 3.98
N SER A 134 -6.34 9.82 4.01
CA SER A 134 -5.93 9.11 5.22
C SER A 134 -5.55 10.06 6.37
N LEU A 135 -5.14 11.30 6.07
CA LEU A 135 -4.79 12.34 7.04
C LEU A 135 -5.96 13.25 7.45
N THR A 136 -6.97 13.40 6.61
CA THR A 136 -8.17 14.22 6.92
C THR A 136 -9.15 13.42 7.79
N SER A 137 -9.73 14.04 8.83
CA SER A 137 -10.72 13.40 9.71
C SER A 137 -12.08 13.16 9.04
N ASP A 138 -12.46 14.00 8.07
CA ASP A 138 -13.79 13.98 7.44
C ASP A 138 -13.84 13.20 6.13
N SER A 139 -12.74 12.54 5.74
CA SER A 139 -12.64 11.80 4.48
C SER A 139 -13.43 10.48 4.48
N GLY A 140 -13.83 9.98 5.64
CA GLY A 140 -14.44 8.66 5.82
C GLY A 140 -13.46 7.56 6.24
N ILE A 141 -12.15 7.81 6.21
CA ILE A 141 -11.13 6.88 6.75
C ILE A 141 -10.96 7.16 8.25
N ARG A 142 -11.06 6.11 9.06
CA ARG A 142 -10.86 6.24 10.51
C ARG A 142 -9.40 6.51 10.82
N ARG A 143 -9.15 7.26 11.90
CA ARG A 143 -7.79 7.65 12.30
C ARG A 143 -6.85 6.45 12.49
N GLN A 144 -7.34 5.36 13.07
CA GLN A 144 -6.55 4.14 13.28
C GLN A 144 -6.19 3.41 11.98
N ASP A 145 -7.00 3.59 10.93
CA ASP A 145 -6.83 2.92 9.64
C ASP A 145 -5.87 3.71 8.72
N GLY A 146 -5.52 4.95 9.09
CA GLY A 146 -4.62 5.79 8.32
C GLY A 146 -3.25 5.14 8.11
N SER A 147 -2.65 4.56 9.16
CA SER A 147 -1.37 3.86 9.07
C SER A 147 -1.41 2.65 8.11
N TYR A 148 -2.56 1.97 8.03
CA TYR A 148 -2.79 0.88 7.09
C TYR A 148 -2.78 1.38 5.65
N VAL A 149 -3.36 2.55 5.37
CA VAL A 149 -3.29 3.18 4.04
C VAL A 149 -1.86 3.48 3.64
N PHE A 150 -1.08 4.14 4.50
CA PHE A 150 0.33 4.44 4.25
C PHE A 150 1.14 3.17 3.95
N ARG A 151 0.97 2.13 4.77
CA ARG A 151 1.64 0.84 4.59
C ARG A 151 1.23 0.19 3.26
N SER A 152 -0.05 0.24 2.92
CA SER A 152 -0.57 -0.41 1.70
C SER A 152 -0.08 0.30 0.44
N VAL A 153 -0.13 1.63 0.40
CA VAL A 153 0.37 2.42 -0.74
C VAL A 153 1.90 2.31 -0.85
N GLY A 154 2.61 2.42 0.27
CA GLY A 154 4.07 2.31 0.31
C GLY A 154 4.61 0.94 -0.09
N ALA A 155 3.80 -0.12 0.03
CA ALA A 155 4.16 -1.48 -0.40
C ALA A 155 3.98 -1.71 -1.92
N LYS A 156 3.36 -0.78 -2.66
CA LYS A 156 3.15 -0.91 -4.11
C LYS A 156 4.25 -0.22 -4.90
N LEU A 157 4.54 -0.76 -6.09
CA LEU A 157 5.57 -0.24 -6.99
C LEU A 157 5.40 1.25 -7.27
N TYR A 158 4.20 1.68 -7.67
CA TYR A 158 3.88 3.06 -8.01
C TYR A 158 3.63 3.96 -6.78
N GLY A 159 3.47 3.38 -5.59
CA GLY A 159 3.16 4.10 -4.36
C GLY A 159 4.34 4.27 -3.42
N ARG A 160 5.42 3.49 -3.55
CA ARG A 160 6.57 3.49 -2.64
C ARG A 160 7.25 4.84 -2.54
N ASP A 161 7.76 5.35 -3.64
CA ASP A 161 8.53 6.61 -3.66
C ASP A 161 7.62 7.82 -3.40
N LEU A 162 6.37 7.74 -3.86
CA LEU A 162 5.33 8.73 -3.61
C LEU A 162 5.02 8.84 -2.11
N THR A 163 4.82 7.70 -1.44
CA THR A 163 4.55 7.66 0.01
C THR A 163 5.75 8.19 0.80
N PHE A 164 6.97 7.81 0.41
CA PHE A 164 8.19 8.29 1.07
C PHE A 164 8.30 9.83 0.99
N ASN A 165 8.15 10.40 -0.20
CA ASN A 165 8.18 11.85 -0.39
C ASN A 165 7.04 12.55 0.37
N TYR A 166 5.84 11.98 0.32
CA TYR A 166 4.68 12.53 1.02
C TYR A 166 4.88 12.57 2.54
N VAL A 167 5.43 11.50 3.13
CA VAL A 167 5.74 11.46 4.58
C VAL A 167 6.79 12.49 4.95
N ARG A 168 7.84 12.65 4.13
CA ARG A 168 8.86 13.68 4.34
C ARG A 168 8.24 15.09 4.32
N ASP A 169 7.40 15.37 3.34
CA ASP A 169 6.84 16.70 3.12
C ASP A 169 5.72 17.04 4.12
N LYS A 170 5.08 16.03 4.72
CA LYS A 170 3.99 16.17 5.71
C LYS A 170 4.36 15.69 7.10
N TRP A 171 5.66 15.54 7.40
CA TRP A 171 6.14 14.97 8.66
C TRP A 171 5.50 15.60 9.90
N ASP A 172 5.47 16.93 9.97
CA ASP A 172 4.89 17.64 11.11
C ASP A 172 3.39 17.38 11.29
N ALA A 173 2.64 17.27 10.19
CA ALA A 173 1.21 17.00 10.23
C ALA A 173 0.91 15.55 10.66
N ILE A 174 1.77 14.60 10.28
CA ILE A 174 1.66 13.19 10.65
C ILE A 174 2.02 13.01 12.13
N PHE A 175 3.09 13.65 12.61
CA PHE A 175 3.58 13.50 13.98
C PHE A 175 2.71 14.21 15.02
N LYS A 176 2.11 15.36 14.67
CA LYS A 176 1.24 16.12 15.58
C LYS A 176 -0.18 15.58 15.67
N ARG A 177 -0.55 14.64 14.80
CA ARG A 177 -1.90 14.08 14.75
C ARG A 177 -2.11 13.14 15.91
#